data_AF-A0A166N997-F1
#
_entry.id   AF-A0A166N997-F1
#
_cell.length_a   1.000
_cell.length_b   1.000
_cell.length_c   1.000
_cell.angle_alpha   90.00
_cell.angle_beta   90.00
_cell.angle_gamma   90.00
#
_symmetry.space_group_name_H-M   'P 1'
#
loop_
_entity.id
_entity.type
_entity.pdbx_description
1 polymer ?
#
loop_
_entity_poly.entity_id
_entity_poly.type
_entity_poly.pdbx_seq_one_letter_code
_entity_poly.pdbx_strand_id
1 'polypeptide(L)'
;MSQDSLLVNEKGARTGKLVITSSLLKGPVPKPWLTQPARYSWVPRYLFLLICSLGLLGGAFQIYFGLKSVPKLGNVCLVLDEQFDGDSLDTSIWTREVALDGWGNGEFEWSTDSGNNSRVEDGMLYIVPTLTEDVIGHDNVFDGYNLTLNDCTSGNSTTCWVYSNATAGTIINPVQSARLSTRLSRSVKYGRIEVRARLPRGDWLWPAIWMMPKDSMYGPWPRSGEIDIIESRGNGPSYPAQGSDWLSSTLHWGPAPLLDGYWRTTGWWNDKHLTFDEGFHTYTLEWDDKFL
;
A
#
# COMPACT_ATOMS: atom_id res chain seq x y z
N MET A 1 28.59 -61.80 -56.76
CA MET A 1 29.06 -62.97 -56.01
C MET A 1 30.26 -62.54 -55.18
N SER A 2 30.02 -62.18 -53.91
CA SER A 2 31.00 -62.20 -52.82
C SER A 2 30.17 -61.94 -51.56
N GLN A 3 29.87 -63.02 -50.84
CA GLN A 3 29.32 -62.95 -49.49
C GLN A 3 30.45 -62.48 -48.57
N ASP A 4 30.17 -61.52 -47.70
CA ASP A 4 30.88 -61.46 -46.42
C ASP A 4 29.85 -61.45 -45.30
N SER A 5 30.07 -62.41 -44.41
CA SER A 5 29.18 -62.95 -43.40
C SER A 5 28.89 -61.99 -42.25
N LEU A 6 27.67 -62.11 -41.73
CA LEU A 6 27.23 -61.61 -40.43
C LEU A 6 28.16 -62.10 -39.30
N LEU A 7 28.53 -61.19 -38.39
CA LEU A 7 28.76 -61.54 -36.99
C LEU A 7 28.03 -60.52 -36.11
N VAL A 8 26.88 -60.96 -35.59
CA VAL A 8 26.28 -60.38 -34.39
C VAL A 8 26.87 -61.16 -33.22
N ASN A 9 27.54 -60.46 -32.31
CA ASN A 9 27.84 -60.99 -30.98
C ASN A 9 27.30 -60.03 -29.93
N GLU A 10 26.67 -60.60 -28.91
CA GLU A 10 26.00 -59.94 -27.81
C GLU A 10 26.99 -59.14 -26.94
N LYS A 11 26.49 -58.04 -26.35
CA LYS A 11 27.16 -57.15 -25.40
C LYS A 11 28.28 -56.27 -25.98
N GLY A 12 27.89 -55.08 -26.43
CA GLY A 12 28.84 -53.99 -26.66
C GLY A 12 28.10 -52.68 -26.91
N ALA A 13 27.91 -51.89 -25.86
CA ALA A 13 27.44 -50.51 -25.99
C ALA A 13 28.33 -49.77 -26.98
N ARG A 14 27.80 -49.43 -28.17
CA ARG A 14 28.50 -48.55 -29.10
C ARG A 14 28.38 -47.13 -28.57
N THR A 15 29.37 -46.70 -27.80
CA THR A 15 29.72 -45.28 -27.62
C THR A 15 30.32 -44.72 -28.91
N GLY A 16 29.57 -44.82 -30.02
CA GLY A 16 29.92 -44.20 -31.28
C GLY A 16 29.17 -42.89 -31.39
N LYS A 17 29.81 -41.76 -31.04
CA LYS A 17 29.30 -40.43 -31.37
C LYS A 17 29.06 -40.42 -32.89
N LEU A 18 27.81 -40.31 -33.32
CA LEU A 18 27.45 -40.37 -34.74
C LEU A 18 28.13 -39.18 -35.44
N VAL A 19 29.26 -39.41 -36.10
CA VAL A 19 29.98 -38.36 -36.83
C VAL A 19 29.31 -38.23 -38.18
N ILE A 20 28.39 -37.28 -38.30
CA ILE A 20 27.79 -36.91 -39.57
C ILE A 20 28.87 -36.21 -40.40
N THR A 21 29.57 -36.95 -41.25
CA THR A 21 30.51 -36.41 -42.22
C THR A 21 29.77 -36.04 -43.50
N SER A 22 29.84 -34.77 -43.90
CA SER A 22 29.28 -34.28 -45.17
C SER A 22 29.89 -35.04 -46.35
N SER A 23 29.06 -35.54 -47.26
CA SER A 23 29.49 -36.25 -48.47
C SER A 23 30.22 -35.36 -49.48
N LEU A 24 30.15 -34.03 -49.30
CA LEU A 24 30.80 -33.03 -50.15
C LEU A 24 32.18 -32.60 -49.64
N LEU A 25 32.52 -32.88 -48.38
CA LEU A 25 33.79 -32.48 -47.77
C LEU A 25 34.76 -33.66 -47.73
N LYS A 26 35.68 -33.72 -48.69
CA LYS A 26 36.76 -34.71 -48.73
C LYS A 26 38.05 -34.07 -48.21
N GLY A 27 38.44 -34.37 -46.97
CA GLY A 27 39.71 -33.95 -46.35
C GLY A 27 39.58 -32.93 -45.21
N PRO A 28 40.68 -32.63 -44.49
CA PRO A 28 40.69 -31.64 -43.43
C PRO A 28 40.36 -30.25 -43.99
N VAL A 29 39.29 -29.63 -43.48
CA VAL A 29 38.90 -28.28 -43.89
C VAL A 29 40.01 -27.31 -43.48
N PRO A 30 40.65 -26.59 -44.42
CA PRO A 30 41.64 -25.59 -44.05
C PRO A 30 40.94 -24.49 -43.24
N LYS A 31 41.46 -24.24 -42.03
CA LYS A 31 40.95 -23.22 -41.10
C LYS A 31 41.98 -22.08 -40.94
N PRO A 32 42.26 -21.29 -41.99
CA PRO A 32 43.30 -20.26 -41.98
C PRO A 32 43.10 -19.18 -40.89
N TRP A 33 41.88 -19.03 -40.38
CA TRP A 33 41.54 -18.16 -39.24
C TRP A 33 42.09 -18.63 -37.89
N LEU A 34 42.62 -19.86 -37.79
CA LEU A 34 43.35 -20.33 -36.60
C LEU A 34 44.82 -19.89 -36.60
N THR A 35 45.38 -19.55 -37.77
CA THR A 35 46.80 -19.21 -37.95
C THR A 35 47.05 -17.73 -38.21
N GLN A 36 46.06 -17.01 -38.75
CA GLN A 36 46.14 -15.56 -38.94
C GLN A 36 44.87 -14.90 -38.37
N PRO A 37 44.98 -13.88 -37.52
CA PRO A 37 43.81 -13.15 -37.04
C PRO A 37 43.11 -12.50 -38.24
N ALA A 38 41.77 -12.59 -38.28
CA ALA A 38 41.00 -11.93 -39.34
C ALA A 38 41.27 -10.41 -39.28
N ARG A 39 41.57 -9.79 -40.44
CA ARG A 39 42.05 -8.40 -40.60
C ARG A 39 41.16 -7.32 -39.96
N TYR A 40 39.94 -7.66 -39.55
CA TYR A 40 38.98 -6.77 -38.89
C TYR A 40 38.23 -7.43 -37.72
N SER A 41 38.79 -8.46 -37.07
CA SER A 41 38.12 -9.13 -35.93
C SER A 41 37.82 -8.21 -34.74
N TRP A 42 38.44 -7.03 -34.69
CA TRP A 42 38.16 -5.99 -33.71
C TRP A 42 36.86 -5.24 -34.00
N VAL A 43 36.47 -5.07 -35.27
CA VAL A 43 35.30 -4.25 -35.66
C VAL A 43 34.00 -4.73 -34.99
N PRO A 44 33.64 -6.03 -35.02
CA PRO A 44 32.43 -6.49 -34.33
C PRO A 44 32.49 -6.29 -32.81
N ARG A 45 33.69 -6.36 -32.21
CA ARG A 45 33.87 -6.15 -30.76
C ARG A 45 33.59 -4.70 -30.39
N TYR A 46 34.19 -3.75 -31.11
CA TYR A 46 33.96 -2.33 -30.84
C TYR A 46 32.55 -1.87 -31.24
N LEU A 47 31.96 -2.44 -32.29
CA LEU A 47 30.56 -2.20 -32.65
C LEU A 47 29.62 -2.69 -31.55
N PHE A 48 29.84 -3.89 -31.01
CA PHE A 48 29.08 -4.42 -29.89
C PHE A 48 29.21 -3.52 -28.65
N LEU A 49 30.45 -3.16 -28.26
CA LEU A 49 30.69 -2.27 -27.14
C LEU A 49 30.03 -0.90 -27.33
N LEU A 50 30.05 -0.36 -28.55
CA LEU A 50 29.37 0.89 -28.88
C LEU A 50 27.86 0.78 -28.67
N ILE A 51 27.22 -0.27 -29.20
CA ILE A 51 25.77 -0.49 -29.04
C ILE A 51 25.40 -0.65 -27.55
N CYS A 52 26.16 -1.46 -26.79
CA CYS A 52 25.95 -1.59 -25.35
C CYS A 52 26.11 -0.25 -24.63
N SER A 53 27.13 0.54 -24.98
CA SER A 53 27.36 1.85 -24.38
C SER A 53 26.22 2.82 -24.70
N LEU A 54 25.73 2.85 -25.94
CA LEU A 54 24.57 3.66 -26.33
C LEU A 54 23.31 3.25 -25.57
N GLY A 55 23.09 1.95 -25.35
CA GLY A 55 21.98 1.44 -24.54
C GLY A 55 22.06 1.90 -23.08
N LEU A 56 23.25 1.80 -22.46
CA LEU A 56 23.49 2.27 -21.09
C LEU A 56 23.32 3.79 -20.98
N LEU A 57 23.83 4.55 -21.95
CA LEU A 57 23.66 6.00 -21.99
C LEU A 57 22.20 6.39 -22.19
N GLY A 58 21.46 5.69 -23.05
CA GLY A 58 20.02 5.89 -23.24
C GLY A 58 19.22 5.60 -21.96
N GLY A 59 19.54 4.50 -21.28
CA GLY A 59 18.93 4.17 -19.98
C GLY A 59 19.23 5.22 -18.91
N ALA A 60 20.50 5.63 -18.79
CA ALA A 60 20.90 6.68 -17.85
C ALA A 60 20.22 8.02 -18.16
N PHE A 61 20.09 8.38 -19.45
CA PHE A 61 19.38 9.55 -19.91
C PHE A 61 17.90 9.49 -19.51
N GLN A 62 17.22 8.37 -19.76
CA GLN A 62 15.82 8.19 -19.38
C GLN A 62 15.61 8.28 -17.86
N ILE A 63 16.49 7.66 -17.07
CA ILE A 63 16.47 7.77 -15.60
C ILE A 63 16.68 9.22 -15.16
N TYR A 64 17.67 9.92 -15.72
CA TYR A 64 17.97 11.30 -15.36
C TYR A 64 16.78 12.23 -15.62
N PHE A 65 16.18 12.16 -16.81
CA PHE A 65 15.03 13.00 -17.15
C PHE A 65 13.78 12.60 -16.36
N GLY A 66 13.58 11.31 -16.08
CA GLY A 66 12.52 10.85 -15.17
C GLY A 66 12.66 11.43 -13.76
N LEU A 67 13.86 11.36 -13.17
CA LEU A 67 14.14 11.93 -11.85
C LEU A 67 14.04 13.45 -11.82
N LYS A 68 14.36 14.12 -12.94
CA LYS A 68 14.23 15.57 -13.08
C LYS A 68 12.78 16.03 -13.29
N SER A 69 11.93 15.19 -13.86
CA SER A 69 10.52 15.52 -14.08
C SER A 69 9.65 15.37 -12.83
N VAL A 70 10.10 14.63 -11.82
CA VAL A 70 9.38 14.51 -10.55
C VAL A 70 9.27 15.90 -9.90
N PRO A 71 8.05 16.44 -9.73
CA PRO A 71 7.85 17.68 -8.98
C PRO A 71 8.40 17.50 -7.58
N LYS A 72 9.04 18.54 -7.05
CA LYS A 72 9.56 18.54 -5.69
C LYS A 72 9.12 19.80 -5.02
N LEU A 73 8.68 19.68 -3.78
CA LEU A 73 8.54 20.85 -2.92
C LEU A 73 9.91 21.51 -2.75
N GLY A 74 9.88 22.83 -2.65
CA GLY A 74 11.04 23.61 -2.22
C GLY A 74 11.32 23.40 -0.74
N ASN A 75 12.00 24.36 -0.13
CA ASN A 75 12.22 24.34 1.31
C ASN A 75 10.87 24.54 2.04
N VAL A 76 10.53 23.58 2.90
CA VAL A 76 9.36 23.64 3.80
C VAL A 76 9.80 23.92 5.23
N CYS A 77 8.97 24.60 6.00
CA CYS A 77 9.19 24.84 7.43
C CYS A 77 8.42 23.80 8.25
N LEU A 78 9.01 23.33 9.35
CA LEU A 78 8.34 22.46 10.31
C LEU A 78 7.22 23.23 11.01
N VAL A 79 5.99 22.74 10.92
CA VAL A 79 4.79 23.37 11.51
C VAL A 79 4.14 22.53 12.60
N LEU A 80 4.36 21.22 12.57
CA LEU A 80 3.92 20.25 13.55
C LEU A 80 4.96 19.14 13.57
N ASP A 81 5.37 18.77 14.77
CA ASP A 81 6.26 17.65 15.04
C ASP A 81 5.69 16.91 16.25
N GLU A 82 5.06 15.77 15.98
CA GLU A 82 4.46 14.91 17.00
C GLU A 82 5.22 13.59 17.00
N GLN A 83 5.99 13.38 18.07
CA GLN A 83 6.82 12.19 18.27
C GLN A 83 6.18 11.19 19.25
N PHE A 84 5.09 11.58 19.94
CA PHE A 84 4.44 10.77 20.97
C PHE A 84 5.39 10.37 22.11
N ASP A 85 6.35 11.25 22.46
CA ASP A 85 7.34 11.01 23.53
C ASP A 85 6.75 11.17 24.95
N GLY A 86 5.54 11.72 25.08
CA GLY A 86 4.87 11.92 26.36
C GLY A 86 4.20 10.66 26.90
N ASP A 87 3.75 10.72 28.17
CA ASP A 87 3.05 9.58 28.81
C ASP A 87 1.56 9.45 28.39
N SER A 88 1.07 10.38 27.57
CA SER A 88 -0.33 10.42 27.12
C SER A 88 -0.48 11.21 25.82
N LEU A 89 -1.63 11.01 25.16
CA LEU A 89 -1.98 11.75 23.93
C LEU A 89 -2.13 13.25 24.21
N ASP A 90 -1.38 14.09 23.48
CA ASP A 90 -1.49 15.55 23.59
C ASP A 90 -2.85 16.04 23.07
N THR A 91 -3.76 16.37 23.98
CA THR A 91 -5.10 16.86 23.66
C THR A 91 -5.14 18.30 23.17
N SER A 92 -4.02 19.02 23.20
CA SER A 92 -3.87 20.31 22.50
C SER A 92 -3.69 20.14 20.99
N ILE A 93 -3.30 18.94 20.55
CA ILE A 93 -3.13 18.57 19.14
C ILE A 93 -4.24 17.63 18.68
N TRP A 94 -4.50 16.56 19.42
CA TRP A 94 -5.39 15.48 18.97
C TRP A 94 -6.73 15.50 19.69
N THR A 95 -7.81 15.42 18.92
CA THR A 95 -9.16 15.18 19.40
C THR A 95 -9.55 13.74 19.09
N ARG A 96 -10.11 13.03 20.07
CA ARG A 96 -10.76 11.73 19.85
C ARG A 96 -12.18 11.98 19.35
N GLU A 97 -12.54 11.40 18.21
CA GLU A 97 -13.90 11.43 17.69
C GLU A 97 -14.68 10.24 18.24
N VAL A 98 -15.91 10.47 18.70
CA VAL A 98 -16.77 9.50 19.37
C VAL A 98 -18.15 9.48 18.68
N ALA A 99 -18.46 8.37 18.01
CA ALA A 99 -19.72 8.15 17.30
C ALA A 99 -19.96 6.64 17.01
N LEU A 100 -21.23 6.28 16.78
CA LEU A 100 -21.73 4.92 16.49
C LEU A 100 -22.25 4.72 15.05
N ASP A 101 -22.21 5.75 14.21
CA ASP A 101 -22.94 5.80 12.93
C ASP A 101 -22.21 5.18 11.73
N GLY A 102 -21.09 4.51 11.97
CA GLY A 102 -20.31 3.83 10.93
C GLY A 102 -19.72 4.79 9.89
N TRP A 103 -19.53 6.06 10.27
CA TRP A 103 -18.79 7.10 9.53
C TRP A 103 -19.15 7.27 8.04
N GLY A 104 -20.38 6.91 7.66
CA GLY A 104 -20.88 6.99 6.28
C GLY A 104 -20.49 5.80 5.39
N ASN A 105 -19.66 4.88 5.86
CA ASN A 105 -19.19 3.71 5.11
C ASN A 105 -19.86 2.41 5.58
N GLY A 106 -20.72 2.47 6.59
CA GLY A 106 -21.27 1.26 7.22
C GLY A 106 -20.21 0.49 8.01
N GLU A 107 -19.21 1.22 8.51
CA GLU A 107 -18.23 0.74 9.48
C GLU A 107 -18.96 0.13 10.70
N PHE A 108 -18.53 -1.06 11.13
CA PHE A 108 -19.21 -1.79 12.20
C PHE A 108 -18.66 -1.46 13.58
N GLU A 109 -17.49 -0.83 13.65
CA GLU A 109 -16.97 -0.35 14.92
C GLU A 109 -17.68 0.92 15.36
N TRP A 110 -17.46 1.28 16.60
CA TRP A 110 -17.72 2.62 17.07
C TRP A 110 -16.45 3.20 17.68
N SER A 111 -16.32 4.51 17.55
CA SER A 111 -15.13 5.23 17.98
C SER A 111 -15.31 5.71 19.41
N THR A 112 -14.27 5.57 20.23
CA THR A 112 -14.31 5.88 21.66
C THR A 112 -13.26 6.92 22.04
N ASP A 113 -13.44 7.55 23.19
CA ASP A 113 -12.44 8.40 23.84
C ASP A 113 -11.51 7.62 24.80
N SER A 114 -11.65 6.30 24.86
CA SER A 114 -10.97 5.44 25.83
C SER A 114 -9.47 5.27 25.54
N GLY A 115 -8.68 5.27 26.60
CA GLY A 115 -7.25 4.91 26.56
C GLY A 115 -6.99 3.47 26.11
N ASN A 116 -8.00 2.59 26.16
CA ASN A 116 -7.87 1.24 25.62
C ASN A 116 -7.76 1.23 24.10
N ASN A 117 -8.45 2.17 23.43
CA ASN A 117 -8.49 2.25 21.97
C ASN A 117 -7.49 3.23 21.39
N SER A 118 -7.08 4.26 22.13
CA SER A 118 -5.99 5.16 21.74
C SER A 118 -5.14 5.61 22.91
N ARG A 119 -3.87 5.21 22.92
CA ARG A 119 -2.90 5.57 23.96
C ARG A 119 -1.52 5.82 23.37
N VAL A 120 -0.72 6.56 24.12
CA VAL A 120 0.70 6.73 23.87
C VAL A 120 1.45 5.84 24.84
N GLU A 121 2.36 5.03 24.32
CA GLU A 121 3.19 4.10 25.09
C GLU A 121 4.50 3.90 24.30
N ASP A 122 5.64 3.82 24.98
CA ASP A 122 6.96 3.55 24.36
C ASP A 122 7.31 4.46 23.16
N GLY A 123 6.96 5.75 23.21
CA GLY A 123 7.23 6.71 22.13
C GLY A 123 6.37 6.49 20.88
N MET A 124 5.21 5.83 21.02
CA MET A 124 4.33 5.48 19.91
C MET A 124 2.87 5.71 20.28
N LEU A 125 2.10 6.18 19.31
CA LEU A 125 0.65 6.13 19.35
C LEU A 125 0.17 4.73 18.95
N TYR A 126 -0.60 4.10 19.83
CA TYR A 126 -1.33 2.88 19.58
C TYR A 126 -2.79 3.18 19.34
N ILE A 127 -3.32 2.76 18.20
CA ILE A 127 -4.76 2.67 17.92
C ILE A 127 -5.12 1.19 17.89
N VAL A 128 -5.93 0.74 18.85
CA VAL A 128 -6.18 -0.68 19.11
C VAL A 128 -7.68 -0.96 19.12
N PRO A 129 -8.19 -1.80 18.22
CA PRO A 129 -9.58 -2.23 18.31
C PRO A 129 -9.76 -3.16 19.52
N THR A 130 -10.86 -3.00 20.24
CA THR A 130 -11.26 -3.88 21.37
C THR A 130 -12.69 -4.35 21.18
N LEU A 131 -13.12 -5.39 21.88
CA LEU A 131 -14.47 -5.89 21.74
C LEU A 131 -15.45 -5.10 22.60
N THR A 132 -16.64 -4.81 22.06
CA THR A 132 -17.69 -4.12 22.82
C THR A 132 -18.23 -5.00 23.95
N GLU A 133 -18.28 -6.31 23.75
CA GLU A 133 -18.71 -7.27 24.77
C GLU A 133 -17.82 -7.28 26.03
N ASP A 134 -16.55 -6.87 25.93
CA ASP A 134 -15.67 -6.74 27.09
C ASP A 134 -16.12 -5.62 28.04
N VAL A 135 -16.88 -4.65 27.53
CA VAL A 135 -17.34 -3.48 28.29
C VAL A 135 -18.78 -3.65 28.76
N ILE A 136 -19.67 -4.10 27.86
CA ILE A 136 -21.11 -4.19 28.17
C ILE A 136 -21.60 -5.62 28.39
N GLY A 137 -20.79 -6.64 28.13
CA GLY A 137 -21.18 -8.05 28.17
C GLY A 137 -21.78 -8.56 26.85
N HIS A 138 -21.53 -9.84 26.54
CA HIS A 138 -21.94 -10.49 25.30
C HIS A 138 -23.44 -10.35 25.01
N ASP A 139 -24.30 -10.74 25.96
CA ASP A 139 -25.75 -10.74 25.76
C ASP A 139 -26.31 -9.35 25.42
N ASN A 140 -25.74 -8.30 26.03
CA ASN A 140 -26.15 -6.92 25.80
C ASN A 140 -25.82 -6.44 24.38
N VAL A 141 -24.79 -6.98 23.74
CA VAL A 141 -24.50 -6.67 22.33
C VAL A 141 -25.62 -7.14 21.42
N PHE A 142 -26.26 -8.27 21.74
CA PHE A 142 -27.21 -8.95 20.86
C PHE A 142 -28.67 -8.71 21.20
N ASP A 143 -29.03 -8.42 22.46
CA ASP A 143 -30.42 -8.20 22.82
C ASP A 143 -30.63 -7.33 24.06
N GLY A 144 -31.72 -6.56 24.05
CA GLY A 144 -32.27 -5.92 25.26
C GLY A 144 -31.46 -4.77 25.86
N TYR A 145 -30.47 -4.23 25.17
CA TYR A 145 -29.61 -3.16 25.69
C TYR A 145 -29.73 -1.87 24.90
N ASN A 146 -29.60 -0.73 25.58
CA ASN A 146 -29.55 0.59 24.95
C ASN A 146 -28.25 1.28 25.37
N LEU A 147 -27.35 1.47 24.42
CA LEU A 147 -26.07 2.15 24.61
C LEU A 147 -26.24 3.62 24.22
N THR A 148 -25.94 4.52 25.15
CA THR A 148 -25.93 5.97 24.92
C THR A 148 -24.55 6.52 25.26
N LEU A 149 -23.98 7.31 24.36
CA LEU A 149 -22.68 7.96 24.49
C LEU A 149 -22.86 9.35 25.10
N ASN A 150 -22.30 9.57 26.28
CA ASN A 150 -22.35 10.89 26.94
C ASN A 150 -21.39 11.89 26.27
N ASP A 151 -20.23 11.41 25.82
CA ASP A 151 -19.14 12.23 25.26
C ASP A 151 -19.10 12.16 23.72
N CYS A 152 -20.27 11.97 23.11
CA CYS A 152 -20.40 11.93 21.66
C CYS A 152 -19.94 13.25 21.02
N THR A 153 -18.99 13.17 20.08
CA THR A 153 -18.44 14.36 19.43
C THR A 153 -19.18 14.74 18.15
N SER A 154 -20.07 13.88 17.68
CA SER A 154 -20.91 14.16 16.52
C SER A 154 -21.93 15.24 16.82
N GLY A 155 -22.14 16.16 15.87
CA GLY A 155 -23.19 17.18 15.96
C GLY A 155 -24.60 16.62 15.81
N ASN A 156 -24.76 15.33 15.49
CA ASN A 156 -26.05 14.68 15.30
C ASN A 156 -26.34 13.69 16.44
N SER A 157 -27.32 14.00 17.28
CA SER A 157 -27.68 13.19 18.45
C SER A 157 -28.13 11.76 18.11
N THR A 158 -28.57 11.49 16.86
CA THR A 158 -28.94 10.13 16.45
C THR A 158 -27.75 9.19 16.29
N THR A 159 -26.53 9.74 16.26
CA THR A 159 -25.27 8.98 16.12
C THR A 159 -24.64 8.62 17.47
N CYS A 160 -25.28 9.06 18.56
CA CYS A 160 -24.78 8.97 19.92
C CYS A 160 -25.50 7.90 20.75
N TRP A 161 -26.37 7.10 20.13
CA TRP A 161 -27.01 5.99 20.80
C TRP A 161 -27.35 4.87 19.81
N VAL A 162 -27.41 3.64 20.31
CA VAL A 162 -27.79 2.44 19.56
C VAL A 162 -28.43 1.45 20.52
N TYR A 163 -29.28 0.56 20.03
CA TYR A 163 -29.90 -0.48 20.84
C TYR A 163 -29.83 -1.85 20.17
N SER A 164 -29.70 -2.89 21.00
CA SER A 164 -29.79 -4.28 20.58
C SER A 164 -31.21 -4.81 20.78
N ASN A 165 -31.69 -5.56 19.80
CA ASN A 165 -32.97 -6.25 19.84
C ASN A 165 -32.94 -7.44 18.89
N ALA A 166 -32.93 -8.65 19.45
CA ALA A 166 -32.82 -9.89 18.69
C ALA A 166 -34.02 -10.12 17.74
N THR A 167 -35.21 -9.63 18.10
CA THR A 167 -36.41 -9.75 17.25
C THR A 167 -36.36 -8.77 16.07
N ALA A 168 -35.82 -7.57 16.27
CA ALA A 168 -35.66 -6.57 15.23
C ALA A 168 -34.39 -6.79 14.37
N GLY A 169 -33.46 -7.65 14.83
CA GLY A 169 -32.19 -7.91 14.18
C GLY A 169 -31.18 -6.75 14.32
N THR A 170 -31.36 -5.88 15.32
CA THR A 170 -30.42 -4.80 15.61
C THR A 170 -29.43 -5.26 16.67
N ILE A 171 -28.15 -4.99 16.45
CA ILE A 171 -27.08 -5.29 17.41
C ILE A 171 -26.31 -4.00 17.70
N ILE A 172 -25.63 -3.96 18.83
CA ILE A 172 -24.66 -2.92 19.12
C ILE A 172 -23.39 -3.19 18.32
N ASN A 173 -22.74 -2.13 17.85
CA ASN A 173 -21.44 -2.18 17.17
C ASN A 173 -20.48 -3.12 17.94
N PRO A 174 -20.07 -4.26 17.36
CA PRO A 174 -19.39 -5.32 18.10
C PRO A 174 -17.95 -4.95 18.50
N VAL A 175 -17.38 -3.93 17.87
CA VAL A 175 -15.99 -3.50 18.06
C VAL A 175 -15.93 -2.02 18.46
N GLN A 176 -15.02 -1.71 19.37
CA GLN A 176 -14.58 -0.36 19.71
C GLN A 176 -13.25 -0.07 19.02
N SER A 177 -13.07 1.15 18.52
CA SER A 177 -11.80 1.62 17.96
C SER A 177 -11.58 3.09 18.31
N ALA A 178 -10.55 3.72 17.74
CA ALA A 178 -10.30 5.15 17.89
C ALA A 178 -10.15 5.83 16.53
N ARG A 179 -10.71 7.04 16.44
CA ARG A 179 -10.56 7.95 15.33
C ARG A 179 -10.05 9.27 15.88
N LEU A 180 -8.88 9.70 15.41
CA LEU A 180 -8.20 10.89 15.92
C LEU A 180 -8.15 11.96 14.84
N SER A 181 -8.41 13.21 15.22
CA SER A 181 -8.31 14.33 14.29
C SER A 181 -7.63 15.54 14.92
N THR A 182 -6.96 16.33 14.07
CA THR A 182 -6.38 17.63 14.47
C THR A 182 -7.31 18.79 14.15
N ARG A 183 -8.59 18.52 13.86
CA ARG A 183 -9.57 19.48 13.31
C ARG A 183 -9.67 20.76 14.14
N LEU A 184 -9.56 20.65 15.47
CA LEU A 184 -9.69 21.77 16.40
C LEU A 184 -8.37 22.51 16.69
N SER A 185 -7.24 21.99 16.24
CA SER A 185 -5.91 22.44 16.66
C SER A 185 -5.03 22.88 15.48
N ARG A 186 -4.77 21.98 14.53
CA ARG A 186 -3.74 22.10 13.49
C ARG A 186 -4.33 21.77 12.13
N SER A 187 -4.06 22.65 11.17
CA SER A 187 -4.43 22.48 9.77
C SER A 187 -3.29 22.99 8.91
N VAL A 188 -2.96 22.28 7.85
CA VAL A 188 -1.90 22.64 6.90
C VAL A 188 -2.49 22.77 5.50
N LYS A 189 -2.01 23.76 4.75
CA LYS A 189 -2.31 23.93 3.34
C LYS A 189 -0.97 23.97 2.61
N TYR A 190 -0.76 22.97 1.75
CA TYR A 190 0.49 22.72 1.04
C TYR A 190 1.65 22.34 1.97
N GLY A 191 2.63 21.66 1.41
CA GLY A 191 3.82 21.20 2.11
C GLY A 191 3.95 19.69 2.10
N ARG A 192 4.69 19.19 3.07
CA ARG A 192 5.03 17.77 3.22
C ARG A 192 4.48 17.26 4.54
N ILE A 193 3.80 16.13 4.49
CA ILE A 193 3.37 15.38 5.67
C ILE A 193 4.08 14.04 5.64
N GLU A 194 4.69 13.66 6.75
CA GLU A 194 5.28 12.35 6.94
C GLU A 194 4.67 11.70 8.17
N VAL A 195 4.17 10.49 7.99
CA VAL A 195 3.68 9.66 9.10
C VAL A 195 4.43 8.34 9.06
N ARG A 196 5.14 8.04 10.15
CA ARG A 196 5.81 6.76 10.33
C ARG A 196 4.89 5.83 11.12
N ALA A 197 4.33 4.82 10.47
CA ALA A 197 3.41 3.89 11.09
C ALA A 197 3.68 2.43 10.66
N ARG A 198 3.27 1.50 11.52
CA ARG A 198 3.14 0.08 11.22
C ARG A 198 1.65 -0.24 11.22
N LEU A 199 1.14 -0.79 10.13
CA LEU A 199 -0.28 -1.05 9.99
C LEU A 199 -0.68 -2.33 10.76
N PRO A 200 -1.92 -2.47 11.22
CA PRO A 200 -2.37 -3.68 11.88
C PRO A 200 -2.62 -4.83 10.90
N ARG A 201 -2.42 -6.07 11.37
CA ARG A 201 -2.87 -7.30 10.70
C ARG A 201 -4.06 -7.87 11.43
N GLY A 202 -5.08 -8.27 10.66
CA GLY A 202 -6.31 -8.84 11.19
C GLY A 202 -7.42 -8.77 10.16
N ASP A 203 -8.35 -9.71 10.23
CA ASP A 203 -9.47 -9.72 9.30
C ASP A 203 -10.36 -8.50 9.51
N TRP A 204 -10.75 -7.87 8.40
CA TRP A 204 -11.68 -6.73 8.37
C TRP A 204 -11.16 -5.43 8.95
N LEU A 205 -9.86 -5.36 9.31
CA LEU A 205 -9.24 -4.11 9.73
C LEU A 205 -8.99 -3.21 8.53
N TRP A 206 -9.34 -1.92 8.67
CA TRP A 206 -9.15 -0.89 7.65
C TRP A 206 -8.42 0.32 8.26
N PRO A 207 -7.08 0.26 8.37
CA PRO A 207 -6.29 1.41 8.80
C PRO A 207 -6.25 2.48 7.71
N ALA A 208 -6.39 3.75 8.11
CA ALA A 208 -6.29 4.90 7.23
C ALA A 208 -5.52 6.06 7.87
N ILE A 209 -4.72 6.75 7.06
CA ILE A 209 -4.13 8.05 7.38
C ILE A 209 -4.55 8.98 6.25
N TRP A 210 -5.38 9.95 6.58
CA TRP A 210 -6.10 10.74 5.59
C TRP A 210 -6.38 12.13 6.14
N MET A 211 -6.89 13.00 5.28
CA MET A 211 -7.05 14.41 5.56
C MET A 211 -8.40 14.92 5.08
N MET A 212 -9.03 15.70 5.96
CA MET A 212 -10.24 16.45 5.65
C MET A 212 -9.96 17.96 5.59
N PRO A 213 -10.72 18.71 4.78
CA PRO A 213 -10.64 20.17 4.79
C PRO A 213 -11.10 20.70 6.14
N LYS A 214 -10.38 21.70 6.67
CA LYS A 214 -10.77 22.39 7.91
C LYS A 214 -12.16 23.03 7.78
N ASP A 215 -12.39 23.68 6.64
CA ASP A 215 -13.62 24.37 6.31
C ASP A 215 -14.25 23.75 5.07
N SER A 216 -15.56 23.47 5.11
CA SER A 216 -16.33 22.97 3.96
C SER A 216 -16.65 24.08 2.94
N MET A 217 -15.62 24.77 2.43
CA MET A 217 -15.76 25.97 1.59
C MET A 217 -16.61 25.77 0.34
N TYR A 218 -16.58 24.57 -0.24
CA TYR A 218 -17.32 24.23 -1.46
C TYR A 218 -18.61 23.43 -1.19
N GLY A 219 -18.96 23.26 0.10
CA GLY A 219 -20.09 22.47 0.57
C GLY A 219 -19.69 21.14 1.22
N PRO A 220 -20.66 20.29 1.59
CA PRO A 220 -20.40 18.97 2.16
C PRO A 220 -19.56 18.11 1.23
N TRP A 221 -18.98 17.05 1.80
CA TRP A 221 -18.27 16.02 1.07
C TRP A 221 -19.08 15.50 -0.13
N PRO A 222 -18.43 15.22 -1.30
CA PRO A 222 -16.99 15.32 -1.58
C PRO A 222 -16.59 16.69 -2.14
N ARG A 223 -17.47 17.71 -2.14
CA ARG A 223 -17.20 18.99 -2.81
C ARG A 223 -15.99 19.74 -2.27
N SER A 224 -15.77 19.64 -0.97
CA SER A 224 -14.63 20.29 -0.31
C SER A 224 -13.35 19.45 -0.32
N GLY A 225 -13.42 18.21 -0.84
CA GLY A 225 -12.29 17.31 -1.00
C GLY A 225 -12.02 16.41 0.22
N GLU A 226 -11.22 15.38 -0.03
CA GLU A 226 -10.58 14.47 0.93
C GLU A 226 -9.26 14.01 0.30
N ILE A 227 -8.23 13.84 1.12
CA ILE A 227 -6.92 13.32 0.68
C ILE A 227 -6.56 12.12 1.54
N ASP A 228 -6.57 10.94 0.95
CA ASP A 228 -6.14 9.71 1.60
C ASP A 228 -4.67 9.49 1.32
N ILE A 229 -3.84 9.74 2.34
CA ILE A 229 -2.38 9.53 2.24
C ILE A 229 -2.13 8.03 2.08
N ILE A 230 -2.73 7.23 2.97
CA ILE A 230 -2.81 5.78 2.81
C ILE A 230 -4.12 5.24 3.35
N GLU A 231 -4.58 4.18 2.70
CA GLU A 231 -5.47 3.19 3.26
C GLU A 231 -4.92 1.80 2.96
N SER A 232 -5.24 0.82 3.80
CA SER A 232 -4.87 -0.58 3.60
C SER A 232 -5.92 -1.51 4.19
N ARG A 233 -5.77 -2.81 3.97
CA ARG A 233 -6.55 -3.84 4.66
C ARG A 233 -5.64 -4.68 5.53
N GLY A 234 -6.05 -4.95 6.76
CA GLY A 234 -5.29 -5.82 7.65
C GLY A 234 -5.34 -7.30 7.28
N ASN A 235 -6.22 -7.70 6.35
CA ASN A 235 -6.32 -9.08 5.88
C ASN A 235 -4.99 -9.56 5.27
N GLY A 236 -4.71 -10.86 5.32
CA GLY A 236 -3.49 -11.41 4.74
C GLY A 236 -3.41 -11.27 3.20
N PRO A 237 -2.22 -11.44 2.58
CA PRO A 237 -2.03 -11.29 1.13
C PRO A 237 -2.89 -12.19 0.24
N SER A 238 -3.42 -13.29 0.78
CA SER A 238 -4.35 -14.17 0.06
C SER A 238 -5.78 -13.60 -0.06
N TYR A 239 -6.06 -12.45 0.55
CA TYR A 239 -7.37 -11.84 0.54
C TYR A 239 -7.69 -11.28 -0.86
N PRO A 240 -8.86 -11.61 -1.44
CA PRO A 240 -9.15 -11.32 -2.85
C PRO A 240 -9.31 -9.84 -3.18
N ALA A 241 -9.61 -9.00 -2.18
CA ALA A 241 -9.80 -7.57 -2.35
C ALA A 241 -8.63 -6.76 -1.76
N GLN A 242 -7.40 -7.24 -2.01
CA GLN A 242 -6.12 -6.65 -1.60
C GLN A 242 -5.92 -6.72 -0.08
N GLY A 243 -4.78 -7.28 0.36
CA GLY A 243 -4.47 -7.48 1.77
C GLY A 243 -3.48 -6.45 2.30
N SER A 244 -2.81 -6.85 3.37
CA SER A 244 -1.76 -6.14 4.10
C SER A 244 -0.49 -5.92 3.27
N ASP A 245 -0.39 -6.47 2.07
CA ASP A 245 0.65 -6.22 1.07
C ASP A 245 0.31 -5.04 0.12
N TRP A 246 -0.88 -4.45 0.24
CA TRP A 246 -1.35 -3.33 -0.59
C TRP A 246 -1.63 -2.07 0.21
N LEU A 247 -1.42 -0.92 -0.45
CA LEU A 247 -1.93 0.38 -0.05
C LEU A 247 -2.71 1.00 -1.19
N SER A 248 -3.71 1.81 -0.84
CA SER A 248 -4.27 2.84 -1.72
C SER A 248 -3.90 4.24 -1.23
N SER A 249 -3.84 5.18 -2.17
CA SER A 249 -3.92 6.61 -1.90
C SER A 249 -4.94 7.19 -2.86
N THR A 250 -5.82 8.05 -2.36
CA THR A 250 -7.02 8.48 -3.08
C THR A 250 -7.28 9.97 -2.86
N LEU A 251 -7.85 10.62 -3.88
CA LEU A 251 -8.46 11.93 -3.74
C LEU A 251 -9.95 11.81 -3.98
N HIS A 252 -10.78 12.22 -3.01
CA HIS A 252 -12.22 12.35 -3.23
C HIS A 252 -12.57 13.77 -3.66
N TRP A 253 -13.40 13.89 -4.68
CA TRP A 253 -13.83 15.16 -5.23
C TRP A 253 -15.04 14.95 -6.12
N GLY A 254 -15.93 15.94 -6.17
CA GLY A 254 -17.08 15.88 -7.06
C GLY A 254 -18.22 16.75 -6.57
N PRO A 255 -19.25 16.97 -7.40
CA PRO A 255 -20.37 17.86 -7.04
C PRO A 255 -21.31 17.26 -5.98
N ALA A 256 -21.32 15.93 -5.81
CA ALA A 256 -22.19 15.21 -4.88
C ALA A 256 -21.62 13.81 -4.56
N PRO A 257 -22.02 13.17 -3.44
CA PRO A 257 -21.57 11.81 -3.07
C PRO A 257 -21.71 10.77 -4.18
N LEU A 258 -22.84 10.76 -4.90
CA LEU A 258 -23.09 9.83 -6.01
C LEU A 258 -22.22 10.08 -7.24
N LEU A 259 -21.56 11.23 -7.31
CA LEU A 259 -20.71 11.68 -8.42
C LEU A 259 -19.27 11.90 -7.96
N ASP A 260 -18.87 11.21 -6.91
CA ASP A 260 -17.50 11.21 -6.43
C ASP A 260 -16.56 10.63 -7.50
N GLY A 261 -15.50 11.38 -7.78
CA GLY A 261 -14.52 11.15 -8.83
C GLY A 261 -13.33 10.30 -8.39
N TYR A 262 -13.34 9.78 -7.16
CA TYR A 262 -12.20 9.08 -6.53
C TYR A 262 -11.55 8.02 -7.41
N TRP A 263 -12.32 7.25 -8.15
CA TRP A 263 -11.83 6.18 -9.04
C TRP A 263 -10.89 6.68 -10.15
N ARG A 264 -10.88 7.98 -10.46
CA ARG A 264 -9.94 8.61 -11.40
C ARG A 264 -8.61 8.98 -10.75
N THR A 265 -8.58 9.03 -9.44
CA THR A 265 -7.51 9.58 -8.61
C THR A 265 -7.09 8.63 -7.48
N THR A 266 -7.49 7.36 -7.55
CA THR A 266 -6.97 6.29 -6.70
C THR A 266 -5.74 5.66 -7.34
N GLY A 267 -4.63 5.70 -6.62
CA GLY A 267 -3.42 4.95 -6.89
C GLY A 267 -3.30 3.74 -5.97
N TRP A 268 -2.73 2.66 -6.48
CA TRP A 268 -2.44 1.47 -5.69
C TRP A 268 -0.95 1.18 -5.71
N TRP A 269 -0.42 0.76 -4.57
CA TRP A 269 0.95 0.27 -4.46
C TRP A 269 0.94 -1.06 -3.72
N ASN A 270 1.77 -1.99 -4.16
CA ASN A 270 1.91 -3.27 -3.49
C ASN A 270 3.37 -3.69 -3.42
N ASP A 271 3.77 -4.29 -2.30
CA ASP A 271 5.04 -5.03 -2.22
C ASP A 271 4.76 -6.51 -2.48
N LYS A 272 5.70 -7.20 -3.12
CA LYS A 272 5.59 -8.66 -3.35
C LYS A 272 6.37 -9.48 -2.32
N HIS A 273 7.18 -8.80 -1.52
CA HIS A 273 8.15 -9.43 -0.62
C HIS A 273 7.91 -9.08 0.84
N LEU A 274 7.04 -8.11 1.12
CA LEU A 274 6.76 -7.58 2.45
C LEU A 274 5.26 -7.30 2.61
N THR A 275 4.83 -7.20 3.85
CA THR A 275 3.51 -6.67 4.23
C THR A 275 3.70 -5.47 5.14
N PHE A 276 2.77 -4.52 5.08
CA PHE A 276 2.85 -3.25 5.81
C PHE A 276 2.63 -3.37 7.32
N ASP A 277 2.29 -4.56 7.79
CA ASP A 277 2.17 -4.88 9.21
C ASP A 277 3.46 -5.45 9.82
N GLU A 278 4.43 -5.87 8.99
CA GLU A 278 5.68 -6.46 9.47
C GLU A 278 6.64 -5.43 10.09
N GLY A 279 6.51 -4.16 9.73
CA GLY A 279 7.41 -3.11 10.17
C GLY A 279 6.86 -1.71 10.01
N PHE A 280 7.62 -0.73 10.49
CA PHE A 280 7.30 0.68 10.29
C PHE A 280 7.69 1.13 8.89
N HIS A 281 6.77 1.84 8.25
CA HIS A 281 6.97 2.51 6.98
C HIS A 281 6.72 4.01 7.15
N THR A 282 7.36 4.83 6.32
CA THR A 282 7.09 6.26 6.26
C THR A 282 6.19 6.53 5.08
N TYR A 283 5.00 7.04 5.37
CA TYR A 283 4.01 7.48 4.40
C TYR A 283 4.14 8.98 4.22
N THR A 284 4.34 9.40 2.97
CA THR A 284 4.64 10.79 2.66
C THR A 284 3.65 11.35 1.65
N LEU A 285 3.09 12.50 1.98
CA LEU A 285 2.31 13.33 1.06
C LEU A 285 3.09 14.63 0.82
N GLU A 286 3.22 15.01 -0.45
CA GLU A 286 3.84 16.25 -0.89
C GLU A 286 2.88 16.97 -1.83
N TRP A 287 2.44 18.18 -1.50
CA TRP A 287 1.57 18.92 -2.42
C TRP A 287 1.74 20.44 -2.37
N ASP A 288 1.48 21.08 -3.51
CA ASP A 288 1.38 22.52 -3.68
C ASP A 288 0.14 22.90 -4.50
N ASP A 289 0.11 24.08 -5.10
CA ASP A 289 -0.99 24.54 -5.95
C ASP A 289 -0.99 23.92 -7.36
N LYS A 290 0.03 23.13 -7.70
CA LYS A 290 0.28 22.57 -9.04
C LYS A 290 0.35 21.06 -9.06
N PHE A 291 0.80 20.43 -7.98
CA PHE A 291 0.90 18.98 -7.91
C PHE A 291 0.53 18.45 -6.53
N LEU A 292 0.16 17.17 -6.54
CA LEU A 292 0.02 16.26 -5.41
C LEU A 292 0.45 14.87 -5.91
#